data_AF-A0A5P6P684-F1
#
_entry.id   AF-A0A5P6P684-F1
#
_cell.length_a   1.000
_cell.length_b   1.000
_cell.length_c   1.000
_cell.angle_alpha   90.00
_cell.angle_beta   90.00
_cell.angle_gamma   90.00
#
_symmetry.space_group_name_H-M   'P 1'
#
loop_
_entity.id
_entity.type
_entity.pdbx_description
1 polymer ?
#
loop_
_entity_poly.entity_id
_entity_poly.type
_entity_poly.pdbx_seq_one_letter_code
_entity_poly.pdbx_strand_id
1 'polypeptide(L)'
;MSDELKPDHPDAALVLEYDFDAPPAKVWRAVTIPALRERWLPDRDLAGAEPESSIAGEEVRYRLRESEPPFRESHVIFRIEPNEAGGTRFRIIQQACDEALPKPANSNCCLMRAAA
;
A
#
# COMPACT_ATOMS: atom_id res chain seq x y z
N MET A 1 19.38 25.32 -1.25
CA MET A 1 18.50 25.14 -0.08
C MET A 1 17.65 23.93 -0.41
N SER A 2 17.90 22.83 0.29
CA SER A 2 17.21 21.57 0.05
C SER A 2 15.76 21.72 0.46
N ASP A 3 14.86 21.41 -0.48
CA ASP A 3 13.43 21.36 -0.23
C ASP A 3 13.17 20.21 0.75
N GLU A 4 12.81 20.58 1.97
CA GLU A 4 12.47 19.64 3.04
C GLU A 4 11.06 19.13 2.72
N LEU A 5 10.99 17.98 2.03
CA LEU A 5 9.76 17.22 1.83
C LEU A 5 9.20 16.81 3.18
N LYS A 6 8.40 17.71 3.76
CA LYS A 6 7.56 17.43 4.92
C LYS A 6 6.58 16.33 4.48
N PRO A 7 6.53 15.16 5.14
CA PRO A 7 5.59 14.12 4.76
C PRO A 7 4.19 14.70 4.95
N ASP A 8 3.51 14.90 3.81
CA ASP A 8 2.08 15.15 3.76
C ASP A 8 1.38 13.99 4.47
N HIS A 9 0.30 14.31 5.19
CA HIS A 9 -0.48 13.50 6.13
C HIS A 9 -0.24 11.97 6.19
N PRO A 10 -0.25 11.34 7.39
CA PRO A 10 -0.26 9.88 7.52
C PRO A 10 -1.45 9.18 6.82
N ASP A 11 -2.47 9.95 6.41
CA ASP A 11 -3.63 9.51 5.63
C ASP A 11 -3.48 9.64 4.09
N ALA A 12 -2.36 10.19 3.58
CA ALA A 12 -2.18 10.40 2.15
C ALA A 12 -1.75 9.09 1.47
N ALA A 13 -2.67 8.44 0.77
CA ALA A 13 -2.36 7.31 -0.08
C ALA A 13 -1.32 7.70 -1.14
N LEU A 14 -0.25 6.92 -1.27
CA LEU A 14 0.72 7.09 -2.34
C LEU A 14 0.14 6.53 -3.64
N VAL A 15 0.00 7.36 -4.67
CA VAL A 15 -0.52 6.95 -5.98
C VAL A 15 0.58 7.09 -7.03
N LEU A 16 0.92 5.98 -7.69
CA LEU A 16 1.80 5.97 -8.85
C LEU A 16 0.98 5.60 -10.09
N GLU A 17 1.14 6.35 -11.18
CA GLU A 17 0.44 6.11 -12.45
C GLU A 17 1.46 5.87 -13.57
N TYR A 18 1.19 4.86 -14.39
CA TYR A 18 2.01 4.45 -15.53
C TYR A 18 1.14 4.12 -16.73
N ASP A 19 1.61 4.42 -17.93
CA ASP A 19 1.00 3.95 -19.17
C ASP A 19 1.86 2.85 -19.79
N PHE A 20 1.24 1.71 -20.11
CA PHE A 20 1.87 0.57 -20.76
C PHE A 20 1.34 0.40 -22.19
N ASP A 21 2.26 0.16 -23.14
CA ASP A 21 1.93 -0.30 -24.50
C ASP A 21 1.63 -1.81 -24.51
N ALA A 22 0.63 -2.19 -23.73
CA ALA A 22 0.17 -3.56 -23.57
C ALA A 22 -1.34 -3.56 -23.30
N PRO A 23 -2.07 -4.59 -23.76
CA PRO A 23 -3.50 -4.68 -23.49
C PRO A 23 -3.76 -4.96 -21.99
N PRO A 24 -4.88 -4.48 -21.42
CA PRO A 24 -5.23 -4.65 -20.00
C PRO A 24 -5.14 -6.10 -19.51
N ALA A 25 -5.56 -7.06 -20.33
CA ALA A 25 -5.49 -8.48 -20.01
C ALA A 25 -4.07 -8.99 -19.75
N LYS A 26 -3.05 -8.42 -20.41
CA LYS A 26 -1.64 -8.79 -20.18
C LYS A 26 -1.14 -8.25 -18.85
N VAL A 27 -1.48 -6.99 -18.54
CA VAL A 27 -1.12 -6.36 -17.26
C VAL A 27 -1.83 -7.07 -16.11
N TRP A 28 -3.11 -7.41 -16.27
CA TRP A 28 -3.89 -8.17 -15.30
C TRP A 28 -3.24 -9.50 -14.94
N ARG A 29 -2.80 -10.26 -15.96
CA ARG A 29 -2.07 -11.52 -15.74
C ARG A 29 -0.76 -11.32 -14.99
N ALA A 30 -0.05 -10.21 -15.22
CA ALA A 30 1.22 -9.92 -14.57
C ALA A 30 1.08 -9.62 -13.08
N VAL A 31 -0.07 -9.06 -12.65
CA VAL A 31 -0.35 -8.77 -11.24
C VAL A 31 -1.09 -9.90 -10.52
N THR A 32 -1.83 -10.76 -11.23
CA THR A 32 -2.65 -11.82 -10.60
C THR A 32 -2.07 -13.22 -10.66
N ILE A 33 -1.22 -13.56 -11.65
CA ILE A 33 -0.62 -14.90 -11.73
C ILE A 33 0.64 -14.91 -10.86
N PRO A 34 0.72 -15.72 -9.78
CA PRO A 34 1.85 -15.69 -8.85
C PRO A 34 3.21 -15.89 -9.52
N ALA A 35 3.31 -16.85 -10.45
CA ALA A 35 4.55 -17.12 -11.18
C ALA A 35 5.03 -15.94 -12.06
N LEU A 36 4.13 -15.05 -12.49
CA LEU A 36 4.50 -13.82 -13.21
C LEU A 36 4.78 -12.68 -12.23
N ARG A 37 3.98 -12.55 -11.17
CA ARG A 37 4.11 -11.54 -10.13
C ARG A 37 5.45 -11.64 -9.41
N GLU A 38 5.89 -12.84 -9.03
CA GLU A 38 7.14 -13.10 -8.29
C GLU A 38 8.38 -12.52 -8.98
N ARG A 39 8.33 -12.32 -10.30
CA ARG A 39 9.44 -11.75 -11.07
C ARG A 39 9.71 -10.28 -10.77
N TRP A 40 8.76 -9.55 -10.19
CA TRP A 40 8.85 -8.11 -9.96
C TRP A 40 8.26 -7.66 -8.61
N LEU A 41 7.35 -8.44 -8.04
CA LEU A 41 6.83 -8.29 -6.68
C LEU A 41 6.94 -9.65 -5.94
N PRO A 42 8.07 -9.88 -5.26
CA PRO A 42 8.35 -11.12 -4.55
C PRO A 42 7.38 -11.40 -3.40
N ASP A 43 7.04 -12.66 -3.18
CA ASP A 43 6.15 -13.13 -2.11
C ASP A 43 6.65 -12.76 -0.70
N ARG A 44 7.97 -12.61 -0.53
CA ARG A 44 8.57 -12.19 0.76
C ARG A 44 8.18 -10.77 1.18
N ASP A 45 7.79 -9.92 0.23
CA ASP A 45 7.36 -8.54 0.48
C ASP A 45 5.84 -8.46 0.72
N LEU A 46 5.12 -9.58 0.52
CA LEU A 46 3.71 -9.72 0.80
C LEU A 46 3.49 -10.33 2.20
N ALA A 47 2.45 -9.88 2.88
CA ALA A 47 1.95 -10.56 4.08
C ALA A 47 1.30 -11.93 3.75
N GLY A 48 0.87 -12.10 2.50
CA GLY A 48 0.36 -13.36 1.95
C GLY A 48 0.35 -13.34 0.41
N ALA A 49 0.57 -14.50 -0.21
CA ALA A 49 0.68 -14.61 -1.67
C ALA A 49 -0.66 -14.41 -2.41
N GLU A 50 -1.78 -14.64 -1.72
CA GLU A 50 -3.13 -14.48 -2.23
C GLU A 50 -3.62 -13.03 -2.07
N PRO A 51 -4.40 -12.51 -3.04
CA PRO A 51 -4.99 -11.18 -2.93
C PRO A 51 -6.09 -11.14 -1.86
N GLU A 52 -6.24 -9.99 -1.21
CA GLU A 52 -7.34 -9.75 -0.25
C GLU A 52 -8.68 -9.52 -0.96
N SER A 53 -8.64 -8.86 -2.12
CA SER A 53 -9.79 -8.63 -2.99
C SER A 53 -9.36 -8.56 -4.45
N SER A 54 -10.25 -8.96 -5.34
CA SER A 54 -10.01 -8.96 -6.79
C SER A 54 -11.30 -8.70 -7.55
N ILE A 55 -11.30 -7.67 -8.39
CA ILE A 55 -12.31 -7.35 -9.40
C ILE A 55 -11.67 -7.63 -10.76
N ALA A 56 -12.12 -8.69 -11.42
CA ALA A 56 -11.45 -9.24 -12.61
C ALA A 56 -11.24 -8.20 -13.71
N GLY A 57 -9.98 -7.93 -14.04
CA GLY A 57 -9.60 -7.01 -15.12
C GLY A 57 -9.56 -5.54 -14.73
N GLU A 58 -9.97 -5.18 -13.53
CA GLU A 58 -10.10 -3.79 -13.08
C GLU A 58 -9.21 -3.48 -11.87
N GLU A 59 -9.31 -4.28 -10.80
CA GLU A 59 -8.63 -3.99 -9.54
C GLU A 59 -8.22 -5.27 -8.81
N VAL A 60 -7.02 -5.29 -8.23
CA VAL A 60 -6.61 -6.34 -7.28
C VAL A 60 -5.85 -5.72 -6.11
N ARG A 61 -6.15 -6.20 -4.89
CA ARG A 61 -5.54 -5.71 -3.65
C ARG A 61 -4.67 -6.79 -3.02
N TYR A 62 -3.47 -6.41 -2.61
CA TYR A 62 -2.57 -7.25 -1.81
C TYR A 62 -2.18 -6.53 -0.53
N ARG A 63 -1.81 -7.32 0.48
CA ARG A 63 -1.21 -6.82 1.71
C ARG A 63 0.30 -6.99 1.64
N LEU A 64 1.03 -5.90 1.81
CA LEU A 64 2.47 -5.85 1.91
C LEU A 64 2.88 -5.85 3.38
N ARG A 65 4.07 -6.40 3.65
CA ARG A 65 4.67 -6.38 4.98
C ARG A 65 6.14 -6.00 4.87
N GLU A 66 6.54 -4.99 5.63
CA GLU A 66 7.95 -4.61 5.73
C GLU A 66 8.77 -5.75 6.35
N SER A 67 9.99 -5.95 5.86
CA SER A 67 10.88 -7.02 6.30
C SER A 67 11.64 -6.70 7.59
N GLU A 68 11.64 -5.44 8.03
CA GLU A 68 12.28 -4.99 9.26
C GLU A 68 11.25 -4.63 10.34
N PRO A 69 11.56 -4.86 11.63
CA PRO A 69 10.74 -4.35 12.73
C PRO A 69 10.50 -2.83 12.61
N PRO A 70 9.27 -2.33 12.84
CA PRO A 70 8.14 -3.02 13.48
C PRO A 70 7.28 -3.90 12.55
N PHE A 71 7.76 -4.23 11.35
CA PHE A 71 7.09 -5.07 10.34
C PHE A 71 5.74 -4.49 9.89
N ARG A 72 5.74 -3.20 9.54
CA ARG A 72 4.50 -2.50 9.19
C ARG A 72 3.81 -3.16 8.02
N GLU A 73 2.48 -3.16 8.07
CA GLU A 73 1.65 -3.65 6.99
C GLU A 73 1.05 -2.47 6.19
N SER A 74 0.91 -2.67 4.88
CA SER A 74 0.26 -1.72 3.99
C SER A 74 -0.58 -2.46 2.96
N HIS A 75 -1.57 -1.79 2.39
CA HIS A 75 -2.36 -2.29 1.28
C HIS A 75 -1.80 -1.70 -0.01
N VAL A 76 -1.54 -2.55 -1.00
CA VAL A 76 -1.31 -2.12 -2.38
C VAL A 76 -2.52 -2.50 -3.22
N ILE A 77 -3.01 -1.53 -3.99
CA ILE A 77 -4.15 -1.69 -4.88
C ILE A 77 -3.65 -1.42 -6.30
N PHE A 78 -3.73 -2.42 -7.15
CA PHE A 78 -3.41 -2.33 -8.56
C PHE A 78 -4.69 -2.08 -9.35
N ARG A 79 -4.80 -0.91 -10.00
CA ARG A 79 -5.91 -0.59 -10.91
C ARG A 79 -5.45 -0.62 -12.35
N ILE A 80 -6.30 -1.19 -13.20
CA ILE A 80 -6.04 -1.41 -14.61
C ILE A 80 -7.20 -0.82 -15.40
N GLU A 81 -6.89 0.12 -16.28
CA GLU A 81 -7.85 0.76 -17.18
C GLU A 81 -7.30 0.74 -18.61
N PRO A 82 -8.13 0.58 -19.65
CA PRO A 82 -7.70 0.80 -21.02
C PRO A 82 -7.31 2.28 -21.22
N ASN A 83 -6.25 2.55 -21.99
CA ASN A 83 -5.88 3.91 -22.38
C ASN A 83 -6.29 4.20 -23.85
N GLU A 84 -6.23 5.47 -24.24
CA GLU A 84 -6.65 5.93 -25.57
C GLU A 84 -5.79 5.37 -26.72
N ALA A 85 -4.56 4.94 -26.42
CA ALA A 85 -3.63 4.36 -27.40
C ALA A 85 -3.82 2.84 -27.61
N GLY A 86 -4.83 2.22 -26.99
CA GLY A 86 -5.03 0.77 -27.02
C GLY A 86 -4.12 -0.02 -26.06
N GLY A 87 -3.38 0.70 -25.22
CA GLY A 87 -2.60 0.18 -24.11
C GLY A 87 -3.38 0.18 -22.79
N THR A 88 -2.63 0.24 -21.68
CA THR A 88 -3.18 0.18 -20.31
C THR A 88 -2.69 1.35 -19.49
N ARG A 89 -3.59 2.03 -18.80
CA ARG A 89 -3.28 2.89 -17.67
C ARG A 89 -3.26 2.04 -16.40
N PHE A 90 -2.11 2.00 -15.74
CA PHE A 90 -1.86 1.22 -14.54
C PHE A 90 -1.64 2.15 -13.36
N ARG A 91 -2.45 2.03 -12.31
CA ARG A 91 -2.25 2.75 -11.06
C ARG A 91 -1.88 1.80 -9.94
N ILE A 92 -0.87 2.19 -9.17
CA ILE A 92 -0.45 1.54 -7.94
C ILE A 92 -0.80 2.49 -6.81
N ILE A 93 -1.73 2.07 -5.95
CA ILE A 93 -2.18 2.87 -4.81
C ILE A 93 -1.72 2.15 -3.54
N GLN A 94 -0.82 2.76 -2.79
CA GLN A 94 -0.32 2.23 -1.52
C GLN A 94 -0.94 3.01 -0.36
N GLN A 95 -1.49 2.28 0.60
CA GLN A 95 -2.17 2.81 1.78
C GLN A 95 -1.60 2.15 3.03
N ALA A 96 -1.19 2.93 4.02
CA ALA A 96 -0.81 2.38 5.32
C ALA A 96 -1.99 1.61 5.93
N CYS A 97 -1.72 0.48 6.59
CA CYS A 97 -2.72 -0.10 7.48
C CYS A 97 -2.74 0.75 8.76
N ASP A 98 -3.92 1.06 9.30
CA ASP A 98 -4.04 1.75 10.59
C ASP A 98 -3.42 0.89 11.69
N GLU A 99 -2.16 1.15 12.02
CA GLU A 99 -1.53 0.63 13.22
C GLU A 99 -1.96 1.54 14.36
N ALA A 100 -2.89 1.07 15.19
CA ALA A 100 -3.26 1.77 16.41
C ALA A 100 -1.99 1.99 17.23
N LEU A 101 -1.45 3.23 17.19
CA LEU A 101 -0.28 3.59 17.95
C LEU A 101 -0.54 3.21 19.42
N PRO A 102 0.37 2.46 20.07
CA PRO A 102 0.18 2.09 21.46
C PRO A 102 -0.02 3.38 22.26
N LYS A 103 -1.18 3.49 22.93
CA LYS A 103 -1.47 4.64 23.78
C LYS A 103 -0.35 4.73 24.83
N PRO A 104 0.34 5.87 24.93
CA PRO A 104 1.38 6.01 25.94
C PRO A 104 0.77 5.78 27.32
N ALA A 105 1.35 4.87 28.11
CA ALA A 105 0.83 4.47 29.42
C ALA A 105 1.10 5.50 30.52
N ASN A 106 1.72 6.64 30.20
CA ASN A 106 2.06 7.67 31.17
C ASN A 106 0.91 8.68 31.37
N SER A 107 -0.25 8.19 31.79
CA SER A 107 -1.27 9.04 32.43
C SER A 107 -0.81 9.42 33.83
N ASN A 108 0.27 10.21 33.95
CA ASN A 108 0.68 10.81 35.21
C ASN A 108 -0.26 11.97 35.54
N CYS A 109 -1.50 11.65 35.92
CA CYS A 109 -2.41 12.57 36.56
C CYS A 109 -1.90 12.78 38.00
N CYS A 110 -0.93 13.67 38.18
CA CYS A 110 -0.49 14.10 39.52
C CYS A 110 -1.65 14.77 40.26
N LEU A 111 -2.43 14.01 41.02
CA LEU A 111 -3.33 14.55 42.03
C LEU A 111 -2.50 14.98 43.25
N MET A 112 -1.94 16.18 43.21
CA MET A 112 -1.50 16.87 44.43
C MET A 112 -2.75 17.32 45.18
N ARG A 113 -3.13 16.62 46.26
CA ARG A 113 -4.08 17.15 47.24
C ARG A 113 -3.35 18.20 48.07
N ALA A 114 -3.68 19.48 47.88
CA ALA A 114 -3.31 20.51 48.82
C ALA A 114 -4.09 20.28 50.13
N ALA A 115 -3.39 20.18 51.25
CA ALA A 115 -4.00 20.26 52.58
C ALA A 115 -4.30 21.75 52.86
N ALA A 116 -5.53 22.04 53.29
CA ALA A 116 -5.94 23.33 53.84
C ALA A 116 -6.23 23.16 55.33
#